data_AF-A0AAN9A989-F1
#
_entry.id   AF-A0AAN9A989-F1
#
_cell.length_a   1.000
_cell.length_b   1.000
_cell.length_c   1.000
_cell.angle_alpha   90.00
_cell.angle_beta   90.00
_cell.angle_gamma   90.00
#
_symmetry.space_group_name_H-M   'P 1'
#
loop_
_entity.id
_entity.type
_entity.pdbx_description
1 polymer ?
#
loop_
_entity_poly.entity_id
_entity_poly.type
_entity_poly.pdbx_seq_one_letter_code
_entity_poly.pdbx_strand_id
1 'polypeptide(L)'
;MKNKFEKGKKKSFCKIFSKIIFSNLGLFIIVTIYACVGAYLFIMIELPTEERRRNKKRRISMDSADSMKYMVSWLWYHNGLNHSKSEYHALVYKNIEAFMQFVVAKSSDGSLQYDGDIDAWDYDWTFPKSLLFTVTSIAAIGYGHISPKTQMGRLFTILYNVIGIPLLLVFLANIGDFLANSFQYIYSRVCCRWCRWRRRVSEQKKNQMPESRSLWNDDIGFEVYMPTQRVNVPIVVNLCVIAVYLMIGGGLFGWWEGWDLISAVYFTFITLVTIGFGDMVPGNSFLDATDGIASALKMLATVLFCLFDRLLESRYSLFKLPERQMAQKPILG
;
A
#
# COMPACT_ATOMS: atom_id res chain seq x y z
N MET A 1 27.72 5.95 48.83
CA MET A 1 26.41 5.24 48.90
C MET A 1 25.28 5.86 48.06
N LYS A 2 25.28 7.17 47.75
CA LYS A 2 24.23 7.83 46.91
C LYS A 2 24.01 7.21 45.51
N ASN A 3 25.08 6.84 44.79
CA ASN A 3 24.97 6.27 43.42
C ASN A 3 24.32 4.89 43.32
N LYS A 4 24.27 4.10 44.41
CA LYS A 4 23.63 2.77 44.42
C LYS A 4 22.11 2.88 44.60
N PHE A 5 21.67 3.88 45.38
CA PHE A 5 20.26 4.18 45.63
C PHE A 5 19.56 4.80 44.41
N GLU A 6 20.21 5.70 43.67
CA GLU A 6 19.64 6.26 42.43
C GLU A 6 19.50 5.23 41.31
N LYS A 7 20.51 4.34 41.15
CA LYS A 7 20.44 3.21 40.20
C LYS A 7 19.32 2.23 40.54
N GLY A 8 19.01 2.04 41.83
CA GLY A 8 17.88 1.22 42.29
C GLY A 8 16.51 1.84 41.99
N LYS A 9 16.34 3.15 42.22
CA LYS A 9 15.10 3.88 41.89
C LYS A 9 14.82 3.92 40.37
N LYS A 10 15.84 4.16 39.54
CA LYS A 10 15.70 4.13 38.06
C LYS A 10 15.24 2.76 37.53
N LYS A 11 15.79 1.65 38.06
CA LYS A 11 15.35 0.29 37.68
C LYS A 11 13.92 -0.03 38.10
N SER A 12 13.45 0.52 39.23
CA SER A 12 12.06 0.36 39.68
C SER A 12 11.08 1.17 38.84
N PHE A 13 11.43 2.43 38.54
CA PHE A 13 10.63 3.31 37.68
C PHE A 13 10.48 2.74 36.26
N CYS A 14 11.55 2.26 35.63
CA CYS A 14 11.46 1.63 34.31
C CYS A 14 10.56 0.38 34.29
N LYS A 15 10.52 -0.40 35.37
CA LYS A 15 9.65 -1.59 35.46
C LYS A 15 8.18 -1.21 35.64
N ILE A 16 7.89 -0.18 36.45
CA ILE A 16 6.53 0.33 36.65
C ILE A 16 6.03 1.02 35.37
N PHE A 17 6.86 1.86 34.76
CA PHE A 17 6.59 2.53 33.50
C PHE A 17 6.36 1.53 32.35
N SER A 18 7.20 0.50 32.25
CA SER A 18 7.00 -0.60 31.29
C SER A 18 5.69 -1.34 31.53
N LYS A 19 5.32 -1.65 32.79
CA LYS A 19 4.01 -2.25 33.11
C LYS A 19 2.83 -1.36 32.74
N ILE A 20 2.95 -0.05 32.89
CA ILE A 20 1.90 0.92 32.52
C ILE A 20 1.79 1.00 30.99
N ILE A 21 2.91 1.12 30.27
CA ILE A 21 2.95 1.14 28.80
C ILE A 21 2.35 -0.12 28.19
N PHE A 22 2.67 -1.29 28.74
CA PHE A 22 2.16 -2.57 28.27
C PHE A 22 0.78 -2.94 28.84
N SER A 23 0.14 -2.05 29.60
CA SER A 23 -1.28 -2.20 29.94
C SER A 23 -2.15 -1.83 28.75
N ASN A 24 -3.36 -2.40 28.64
CA ASN A 24 -4.30 -2.07 27.57
C ASN A 24 -4.57 -0.56 27.47
N LEU A 25 -4.63 0.13 28.62
CA LEU A 25 -4.81 1.58 28.70
C LEU A 25 -3.56 2.34 28.23
N GLY A 26 -2.35 1.88 28.58
CA GLY A 26 -1.10 2.48 28.12
C GLY A 26 -0.90 2.37 26.62
N LEU A 27 -1.21 1.20 26.04
CA LEU A 27 -1.17 0.99 24.60
C LEU A 27 -2.17 1.89 23.87
N PHE A 28 -3.40 2.01 24.39
CA PHE A 28 -4.40 2.93 23.84
C PHE A 28 -3.89 4.37 23.80
N ILE A 29 -3.36 4.87 24.92
CA ILE A 29 -2.81 6.24 25.00
C ILE A 29 -1.66 6.44 24.00
N ILE A 30 -0.76 5.47 23.86
CA ILE A 30 0.36 5.55 22.91
C ILE A 30 -0.16 5.62 21.46
N VAL A 31 -1.13 4.79 21.09
CA VAL A 31 -1.73 4.82 19.75
C VAL A 31 -2.42 6.16 19.48
N THR A 32 -3.15 6.70 20.46
CA THR A 32 -3.77 8.03 20.34
C THR A 32 -2.73 9.13 20.14
N ILE A 33 -1.65 9.13 20.93
CA ILE A 33 -0.56 10.12 20.78
C ILE A 33 0.10 9.98 19.41
N TYR A 34 0.37 8.75 18.97
CA TYR A 34 0.93 8.49 17.64
C TYR A 34 0.03 9.04 16.52
N ALA A 35 -1.28 8.85 16.62
CA ALA A 35 -2.24 9.43 15.69
C ALA A 35 -2.26 10.96 15.71
N CYS A 36 -2.23 11.60 16.89
CA CYS A 36 -2.18 13.06 17.01
C CYS A 36 -0.88 13.66 16.43
N VAL A 37 0.26 13.02 16.69
CA VAL A 37 1.55 13.43 16.10
C VAL A 37 1.52 13.26 14.59
N GLY A 38 0.98 12.15 14.08
CA GLY A 38 0.78 11.93 12.65
C GLY A 38 -0.08 13.02 12.01
N ALA A 39 -1.22 13.37 12.62
CA ALA A 39 -2.09 14.43 12.14
C ALA A 39 -1.38 15.79 12.05
N TYR A 40 -0.61 16.15 13.09
CA TYR A 40 0.18 17.38 13.08
C TYR A 40 1.23 17.38 11.97
N LEU A 41 1.96 16.27 11.79
CA LEU A 41 2.97 16.15 10.74
C LEU A 41 2.36 16.21 9.33
N PHE A 42 1.22 15.56 9.10
CA PHE A 42 0.54 15.64 7.80
C PHE A 42 0.10 17.07 7.47
N ILE A 43 -0.46 17.81 8.44
CA ILE A 43 -0.80 19.23 8.24
C ILE A 43 0.47 20.02 7.88
N MET A 44 1.56 19.84 8.61
CA MET A 44 2.80 20.58 8.35
C MET A 44 3.41 20.27 6.97
N ILE A 45 3.30 19.03 6.49
CA ILE A 45 3.87 18.59 5.22
C ILE A 45 2.96 18.96 4.03
N GLU A 46 1.65 18.74 4.14
CA GLU A 46 0.71 18.91 3.01
C GLU A 46 0.14 20.32 2.89
N LEU A 47 0.00 21.08 3.99
CA LEU A 47 -0.64 22.40 3.97
C LEU A 47 -0.01 23.39 2.97
N PRO A 48 1.33 23.50 2.84
CA PRO A 48 1.93 24.41 1.84
C PRO A 48 1.54 24.05 0.40
N THR A 49 1.43 22.74 0.11
CA THR A 49 1.04 22.26 -1.22
C THR A 49 -0.46 22.45 -1.43
N GLU A 50 -1.27 22.20 -0.40
CA GLU A 50 -2.70 22.49 -0.41
C GLU A 50 -2.99 23.98 -0.65
N GLU A 51 -2.27 24.88 0.01
CA GLU A 51 -2.39 26.33 -0.21
C GLU A 51 -2.05 26.72 -1.65
N ARG A 52 -1.02 26.12 -2.25
CA ARG A 52 -0.71 26.33 -3.68
C ARG A 52 -1.87 25.86 -4.57
N ARG A 53 -2.43 24.68 -4.31
CA ARG A 53 -3.61 24.16 -5.04
C ARG A 53 -4.83 25.09 -4.85
N ARG A 54 -5.09 25.55 -3.62
CA ARG A 54 -6.16 26.50 -3.28
C ARG A 54 -6.00 27.84 -3.98
N ASN A 55 -4.78 28.39 -3.99
CA ASN A 55 -4.48 29.65 -4.67
C ASN A 55 -4.59 29.52 -6.19
N LYS A 56 -4.21 28.37 -6.76
CA LYS A 56 -4.44 28.07 -8.18
C LYS A 56 -5.94 28.02 -8.50
N LYS A 57 -6.74 27.31 -7.69
CA LYS A 57 -8.21 27.30 -7.82
C LYS A 57 -8.80 28.71 -7.76
N ARG A 58 -8.39 29.52 -6.77
CA ARG A 58 -8.85 30.91 -6.61
C ARG A 58 -8.51 31.77 -7.83
N ARG A 59 -7.28 31.67 -8.37
CA ARG A 59 -6.86 32.40 -9.58
C ARG A 59 -7.71 32.02 -10.77
N ILE A 60 -7.89 30.72 -11.03
CA ILE A 60 -8.74 30.24 -12.13
C ILE A 60 -10.17 30.78 -11.97
N SER A 61 -10.75 30.75 -10.77
CA SER A 61 -12.09 31.32 -10.53
C SER A 61 -12.16 32.83 -10.78
N MET A 62 -11.11 33.58 -10.46
CA MET A 62 -11.02 35.02 -10.74
C MET A 62 -10.90 35.28 -12.25
N ASP A 63 -10.01 34.55 -12.93
CA ASP A 63 -9.80 34.66 -14.38
C ASP A 63 -11.08 34.31 -15.16
N SER A 64 -11.81 33.27 -14.73
CA SER A 64 -13.13 32.93 -15.27
C SER A 64 -14.14 34.05 -15.08
N ALA A 65 -14.18 34.68 -13.90
CA ALA A 65 -15.10 35.77 -13.61
C ALA A 65 -14.78 37.02 -14.45
N ASP A 66 -13.50 37.36 -14.62
CA ASP A 66 -13.08 38.49 -15.44
C ASP A 66 -13.33 38.23 -16.94
N SER A 67 -13.12 37.00 -17.40
CA SER A 67 -13.50 36.55 -18.75
C SER A 67 -15.00 36.70 -18.99
N MET A 68 -15.84 36.35 -18.00
CA MET A 68 -17.29 36.57 -18.08
C MET A 68 -17.61 38.07 -18.21
N LYS A 69 -16.96 38.95 -17.44
CA LYS A 69 -17.19 40.41 -17.54
C LYS A 69 -16.78 40.96 -18.90
N TYR A 70 -15.65 40.49 -19.44
CA TYR A 70 -15.18 40.86 -20.77
C TYR A 70 -16.21 40.44 -21.82
N MET A 71 -16.66 39.18 -21.79
CA MET A 71 -17.64 38.64 -22.75
C MET A 71 -18.98 39.38 -22.70
N VAL A 72 -19.52 39.66 -21.51
CA VAL A 72 -20.76 40.45 -21.35
C VAL A 72 -20.60 41.85 -21.96
N SER A 73 -19.45 42.50 -21.72
CA SER A 73 -19.16 43.83 -22.24
C SER A 73 -18.99 43.82 -23.77
N TRP A 74 -18.37 42.77 -24.31
CA TRP A 74 -18.22 42.56 -25.75
C TRP A 74 -19.57 42.33 -26.44
N LEU A 75 -20.42 41.47 -25.86
CA LEU A 75 -21.77 41.20 -26.36
C LEU A 75 -22.64 42.47 -26.34
N TRP A 76 -22.52 43.29 -25.29
CA TRP A 76 -23.17 44.59 -25.21
C TRP A 76 -22.75 45.53 -26.34
N TYR A 77 -21.45 45.62 -26.62
CA TYR A 77 -20.93 46.47 -27.69
C TYR A 77 -21.53 46.12 -29.06
N HIS A 78 -21.79 44.83 -29.31
CA HIS A 78 -22.32 44.37 -30.59
C HIS A 78 -23.86 44.30 -30.66
N ASN A 79 -24.56 44.07 -29.54
CA ASN A 79 -26.00 43.75 -29.55
C ASN A 79 -26.86 44.59 -28.58
N GLY A 80 -26.25 45.53 -27.85
CA GLY A 80 -26.87 46.21 -26.71
C GLY A 80 -27.81 47.38 -27.01
N LEU A 81 -28.08 47.71 -28.28
CA LEU A 81 -28.68 49.00 -28.65
C LEU A 81 -30.11 49.25 -28.13
N ASN A 82 -30.84 48.20 -27.71
CA ASN A 82 -32.25 48.28 -27.29
C ASN A 82 -32.51 48.28 -25.78
N HIS A 83 -31.48 48.12 -24.94
CA HIS A 83 -31.63 48.04 -23.48
C HIS A 83 -30.85 49.16 -22.78
N SER A 84 -30.99 49.30 -21.46
CA SER A 84 -29.98 50.00 -20.66
C SER A 84 -28.79 49.08 -20.42
N LYS A 85 -27.58 49.64 -20.38
CA LYS A 85 -26.34 48.88 -20.15
C LYS A 85 -26.41 48.05 -18.87
N SER A 86 -26.97 48.60 -17.80
CA SER A 86 -27.10 47.91 -16.51
C SER A 86 -28.07 46.72 -16.57
N GLU A 87 -29.19 46.89 -17.26
CA GLU A 87 -30.23 45.86 -17.39
C GLU A 87 -29.75 44.69 -18.26
N TYR A 88 -29.10 44.99 -19.38
CA TYR A 88 -28.52 43.96 -20.24
C TYR A 88 -27.40 43.20 -19.54
N HIS A 89 -26.47 43.91 -18.89
CA HIS A 89 -25.41 43.27 -18.12
C HIS A 89 -26.02 42.34 -17.08
N ALA A 90 -26.99 42.79 -16.27
CA ALA A 90 -27.64 41.95 -15.26
C ALA A 90 -28.31 40.69 -15.84
N LEU A 91 -29.02 40.83 -16.97
CA LEU A 91 -29.68 39.70 -17.64
C LEU A 91 -28.67 38.68 -18.19
N VAL A 92 -27.65 39.16 -18.90
CA VAL A 92 -26.64 38.28 -19.52
C VAL A 92 -25.75 37.63 -18.47
N TYR A 93 -25.35 38.36 -17.42
CA TYR A 93 -24.64 37.77 -16.27
C TYR A 93 -25.46 36.65 -15.65
N LYS A 94 -26.74 36.87 -15.36
CA LYS A 94 -27.62 35.86 -14.78
C LYS A 94 -27.69 34.59 -15.65
N ASN A 95 -27.79 34.74 -16.97
CA ASN A 95 -27.88 33.61 -17.88
C ASN A 95 -26.55 32.84 -17.98
N ILE A 96 -25.42 33.53 -18.08
CA ILE A 96 -24.10 32.89 -18.13
C ILE A 96 -23.81 32.19 -16.80
N GLU A 97 -24.10 32.83 -15.67
CA GLU A 97 -23.92 32.24 -14.34
C GLU A 97 -24.78 30.99 -14.17
N ALA A 98 -26.05 31.02 -14.60
CA ALA A 98 -26.92 29.84 -14.58
C ALA A 98 -26.36 28.69 -15.45
N PHE A 99 -25.81 29.00 -16.62
CA PHE A 99 -25.15 28.01 -17.48
C PHE A 99 -23.88 27.45 -16.83
N MET A 100 -23.03 28.31 -16.26
CA MET A 100 -21.82 27.87 -15.54
C MET A 100 -22.17 27.00 -14.34
N GLN A 101 -23.17 27.37 -13.55
CA GLN A 101 -23.65 26.57 -12.43
C GLN A 101 -24.19 25.22 -12.89
N PHE A 102 -24.89 25.16 -14.03
CA PHE A 102 -25.32 23.90 -14.63
C PHE A 102 -24.12 23.01 -15.01
N VAL A 103 -23.12 23.56 -15.72
CA VAL A 103 -21.92 22.81 -16.12
C VAL A 103 -21.14 22.34 -14.90
N VAL A 104 -20.93 23.20 -13.90
CA VAL A 104 -20.25 22.84 -12.64
C VAL A 104 -21.04 21.78 -11.88
N ALA A 105 -22.37 21.90 -11.81
CA ALA A 105 -23.21 20.90 -11.16
C ALA A 105 -23.06 19.53 -11.83
N LYS A 106 -23.01 19.47 -13.17
CA LYS A 106 -22.79 18.23 -13.92
C LYS A 106 -21.36 17.69 -13.83
N SER A 107 -20.36 18.57 -13.81
CA SER A 107 -18.95 18.19 -13.65
C SER A 107 -18.64 17.71 -12.22
N SER A 108 -19.26 18.32 -11.22
CA SER A 108 -19.10 17.97 -9.80
C SER A 108 -19.93 16.77 -9.35
N ASP A 109 -20.87 16.29 -10.18
CA ASP A 109 -21.60 15.07 -9.91
C ASP A 109 -20.62 13.89 -9.98
N GLY A 110 -20.21 13.40 -8.80
CA GLY A 110 -19.25 12.30 -8.67
C GLY A 110 -19.70 10.99 -9.33
N SER A 111 -20.96 10.89 -9.74
CA SER A 111 -21.45 9.76 -10.53
C SER A 111 -21.14 9.88 -12.03
N LEU A 112 -21.05 11.11 -12.55
CA LEU A 112 -20.98 11.43 -13.98
C LEU A 112 -19.65 12.06 -14.44
N GLN A 113 -18.85 12.67 -13.54
CA GLN A 113 -17.53 13.27 -13.84
C GLN A 113 -17.44 13.93 -15.23
N TYR A 114 -18.34 14.89 -15.51
CA TYR A 114 -18.34 15.59 -16.79
C TYR A 114 -17.10 16.46 -16.97
N ASP A 115 -16.29 16.11 -17.97
CA ASP A 115 -15.01 16.75 -18.33
C ASP A 115 -15.11 17.66 -19.57
N GLY A 116 -16.27 17.69 -20.23
CA GLY A 116 -16.52 18.53 -21.40
C GLY A 116 -16.25 17.84 -22.74
N ASP A 117 -15.76 16.61 -22.74
CA ASP A 117 -15.63 15.81 -23.95
C ASP A 117 -16.96 15.13 -24.32
N ILE A 118 -17.22 14.98 -25.61
CA ILE A 118 -18.43 14.36 -26.15
C ILE A 118 -18.17 12.88 -26.47
N ASP A 119 -16.93 12.52 -26.81
CA ASP A 119 -16.62 11.23 -27.44
C ASP A 119 -15.47 10.43 -26.76
N ALA A 120 -14.69 11.02 -25.84
CA ALA A 120 -13.53 10.36 -25.24
C ALA A 120 -13.75 9.75 -23.84
N TRP A 121 -14.84 8.98 -23.67
CA TRP A 121 -15.17 8.37 -22.37
C TRP A 121 -14.77 6.90 -22.32
N ASP A 122 -13.69 6.60 -21.61
CA ASP A 122 -13.30 5.21 -21.36
C ASP A 122 -14.25 4.52 -20.38
N TYR A 123 -14.56 3.25 -20.66
CA TYR A 123 -15.32 2.45 -19.72
C TYR A 123 -14.50 2.14 -18.45
N ASP A 124 -15.10 2.38 -17.28
CA ASP A 124 -14.56 1.96 -15.99
C ASP A 124 -14.52 0.42 -15.90
N TRP A 125 -15.56 -0.26 -16.42
CA TRP A 125 -15.73 -1.71 -16.33
C TRP A 125 -15.26 -2.43 -17.59
N THR A 126 -13.96 -2.40 -17.85
CA THR A 126 -13.33 -3.31 -18.82
C THR A 126 -12.93 -4.61 -18.12
N PHE A 127 -12.72 -5.71 -18.86
CA PHE A 127 -12.32 -6.98 -18.24
C PHE A 127 -11.04 -6.87 -17.38
N PRO A 128 -9.96 -6.19 -17.82
CA PRO A 128 -8.77 -6.03 -16.98
C PRO A 128 -9.02 -5.23 -15.70
N LYS A 129 -9.72 -4.08 -15.81
CA LYS A 129 -10.08 -3.25 -14.65
C LYS A 129 -10.99 -4.00 -13.68
N SER A 130 -11.93 -4.79 -14.21
CA SER A 130 -12.87 -5.60 -13.42
C SER A 130 -12.18 -6.76 -12.70
N LEU A 131 -11.21 -7.42 -13.35
CA LEU A 131 -10.42 -8.49 -12.73
C LEU A 131 -9.54 -7.93 -11.60
N LEU A 132 -8.91 -6.78 -11.82
CA LEU A 132 -8.15 -6.11 -10.78
C LEU A 132 -9.06 -5.71 -9.60
N PHE A 133 -10.25 -5.18 -9.88
CA PHE A 133 -11.26 -4.88 -8.86
C PHE A 133 -11.65 -6.13 -8.04
N THR A 134 -11.97 -7.25 -8.69
CA THR A 134 -12.40 -8.46 -7.97
C THR A 134 -11.27 -9.07 -7.13
N VAL A 135 -10.04 -9.15 -7.67
CA VAL A 135 -8.86 -9.63 -6.94
C VAL A 135 -8.52 -8.73 -5.75
N THR A 136 -8.49 -7.42 -5.94
CA THR A 136 -8.18 -6.46 -4.86
C THR A 136 -9.28 -6.40 -3.81
N SER A 137 -10.52 -6.71 -4.20
CA SER A 137 -11.67 -6.82 -3.31
C SER A 137 -11.59 -8.08 -2.43
N ILE A 138 -11.34 -9.26 -3.00
CA ILE A 138 -11.16 -10.49 -2.19
C ILE A 138 -9.87 -10.46 -1.38
N ALA A 139 -8.86 -9.75 -1.87
CA ALA A 139 -7.67 -9.47 -1.09
C ALA A 139 -8.02 -8.60 0.11
N ALA A 140 -9.03 -7.73 0.04
CA ALA A 140 -9.34 -6.66 0.99
C ALA A 140 -8.35 -5.48 0.93
N ILE A 141 -7.76 -5.22 -0.26
CA ILE A 141 -6.95 -4.01 -0.52
C ILE A 141 -7.91 -2.85 -0.81
N GLY A 142 -8.87 -3.10 -1.71
CA GLY A 142 -9.99 -2.18 -1.96
C GLY A 142 -9.59 -0.78 -2.38
N TYR A 143 -8.84 -0.61 -3.49
CA TYR A 143 -8.38 0.70 -3.97
C TYR A 143 -9.48 1.78 -4.07
N GLY A 144 -10.74 1.40 -4.33
CA GLY A 144 -11.86 2.35 -4.32
C GLY A 144 -11.95 3.30 -5.53
N HIS A 145 -10.93 3.35 -6.40
CA HIS A 145 -10.96 4.10 -7.66
C HIS A 145 -12.12 3.68 -8.59
N ILE A 146 -12.47 2.39 -8.62
CA ILE A 146 -13.67 1.84 -9.27
C ILE A 146 -14.54 1.19 -8.19
N SER A 147 -15.84 1.48 -8.21
CA SER A 147 -16.80 0.94 -7.23
C SER A 147 -18.20 0.74 -7.82
N PRO A 148 -18.97 -0.26 -7.34
CA PRO A 148 -20.32 -0.52 -7.84
C PRO A 148 -21.28 0.62 -7.47
N LYS A 149 -21.74 1.34 -8.51
CA LYS A 149 -22.73 2.42 -8.35
C LYS A 149 -24.17 1.90 -8.19
N THR A 150 -24.47 0.72 -8.76
CA THR A 150 -25.83 0.13 -8.74
C THR A 150 -26.13 -0.61 -7.43
N GLN A 151 -27.40 -0.65 -7.02
CA GLN A 151 -27.82 -1.41 -5.83
C GLN A 151 -27.49 -2.90 -5.96
N MET A 152 -27.77 -3.49 -7.14
CA MET A 152 -27.44 -4.89 -7.43
C MET A 152 -25.93 -5.16 -7.41
N GLY A 153 -25.11 -4.24 -7.94
CA GLY A 153 -23.65 -4.38 -7.91
C GLY A 153 -23.08 -4.32 -6.49
N ARG A 154 -23.65 -3.47 -5.62
CA ARG A 154 -23.29 -3.41 -4.20
C ARG A 154 -23.63 -4.70 -3.46
N LEU A 155 -24.85 -5.22 -3.67
CA LEU A 155 -25.27 -6.50 -3.08
C LEU A 155 -24.39 -7.65 -3.56
N PHE A 156 -24.10 -7.72 -4.86
CA PHE A 156 -23.21 -8.73 -5.43
C PHE A 156 -21.80 -8.65 -4.81
N THR A 157 -21.25 -7.45 -4.66
CA THR A 157 -19.92 -7.25 -4.07
C THR A 157 -19.86 -7.74 -2.63
N ILE A 158 -20.92 -7.52 -1.84
CA ILE A 158 -21.02 -8.05 -0.47
C ILE A 158 -20.95 -9.59 -0.49
N LEU A 159 -21.84 -10.24 -1.27
CA LEU A 159 -21.89 -11.71 -1.34
C LEU A 159 -20.59 -12.31 -1.88
N TYR A 160 -20.01 -11.67 -2.90
CA TYR A 160 -18.75 -12.07 -3.52
C TYR A 160 -17.60 -12.05 -2.50
N ASN A 161 -17.46 -10.98 -1.70
CA ASN A 161 -16.40 -10.87 -0.70
C ASN A 161 -16.59 -11.78 0.51
N VAL A 162 -17.84 -12.03 0.92
CA VAL A 162 -18.15 -12.96 2.03
C VAL A 162 -17.61 -14.37 1.73
N ILE A 163 -17.65 -14.80 0.47
CA ILE A 163 -17.13 -16.11 0.04
C ILE A 163 -15.66 -16.01 -0.37
N GLY A 164 -15.29 -14.94 -1.08
CA GLY A 164 -13.96 -14.75 -1.66
C GLY A 164 -12.84 -14.56 -0.64
N ILE A 165 -13.07 -13.80 0.43
CA ILE A 165 -12.05 -13.54 1.47
C ILE A 165 -11.66 -14.87 2.19
N PRO A 166 -12.60 -15.68 2.72
CA PRO A 166 -12.24 -16.97 3.32
C PRO A 166 -11.55 -17.92 2.34
N LEU A 167 -12.01 -17.98 1.08
CA LEU A 167 -11.41 -18.83 0.06
C LEU A 167 -9.95 -18.44 -0.21
N LEU A 168 -9.69 -17.13 -0.33
CA LEU A 168 -8.34 -16.61 -0.51
C LEU A 168 -7.45 -16.93 0.70
N LEU A 169 -7.96 -16.79 1.92
CA LEU A 169 -7.21 -17.12 3.13
C LEU A 169 -6.81 -18.60 3.19
N VAL A 170 -7.71 -19.52 2.83
CA VAL A 170 -7.41 -20.97 2.76
C VAL A 170 -6.37 -21.26 1.69
N PHE A 171 -6.52 -20.67 0.51
CA PHE A 171 -5.55 -20.79 -0.59
C PHE A 171 -4.15 -20.31 -0.17
N LEU A 172 -4.08 -19.16 0.49
CA LEU A 172 -2.83 -18.57 0.98
C LEU A 172 -2.20 -19.37 2.12
N ALA A 173 -2.98 -20.01 2.99
CA ALA A 173 -2.45 -20.88 4.04
C ALA A 173 -1.63 -22.03 3.45
N ASN A 174 -2.17 -22.70 2.43
CA ASN A 174 -1.51 -23.82 1.76
C ASN A 174 -0.21 -23.41 1.05
N ILE A 175 -0.24 -22.28 0.33
CA ILE A 175 0.93 -21.76 -0.39
C ILE A 175 1.96 -21.15 0.58
N GLY A 176 1.50 -20.58 1.68
CA GLY A 176 2.34 -19.92 2.68
C GLY A 176 3.30 -20.88 3.35
N ASP A 177 2.87 -22.11 3.62
CA ASP A 177 3.75 -23.14 4.21
C ASP A 177 4.87 -23.54 3.26
N PHE A 178 4.54 -23.72 1.99
CA PHE A 178 5.53 -24.01 0.96
C PHE A 178 6.56 -22.87 0.83
N LEU A 179 6.12 -21.62 0.79
CA LEU A 179 7.00 -20.47 0.62
C LEU A 179 7.84 -20.18 1.87
N ALA A 180 7.28 -20.33 3.07
CA ALA A 180 8.05 -20.19 4.31
C ALA A 180 9.13 -21.27 4.43
N ASN A 181 8.80 -22.53 4.10
CA ASN A 181 9.77 -23.63 4.09
C ASN A 181 10.86 -23.40 3.04
N SER A 182 10.48 -22.94 1.85
CA SER A 182 11.42 -22.56 0.79
C SER A 182 12.34 -21.41 1.24
N PHE A 183 11.79 -20.40 1.90
CA PHE A 183 12.56 -19.26 2.41
C PHE A 183 13.52 -19.68 3.53
N GLN A 184 13.07 -20.47 4.50
CA GLN A 184 13.94 -21.01 5.56
C GLN A 184 15.05 -21.88 4.98
N TYR A 185 14.72 -22.69 3.97
CA TYR A 185 15.70 -23.48 3.23
C TYR A 185 16.73 -22.59 2.54
N ILE A 186 16.32 -21.60 1.74
CA ILE A 186 17.22 -20.66 1.06
C ILE A 186 18.06 -19.88 2.08
N TYR A 187 17.45 -19.39 3.16
CA TYR A 187 18.16 -18.70 4.24
C TYR A 187 19.23 -19.59 4.89
N SER A 188 18.90 -20.85 5.20
CA SER A 188 19.86 -21.81 5.73
C SER A 188 20.99 -22.11 4.74
N ARG A 189 20.68 -22.13 3.43
CA ARG A 189 21.67 -22.34 2.38
C ARG A 189 22.59 -21.13 2.21
N VAL A 190 22.09 -19.91 2.26
CA VAL A 190 22.88 -18.70 1.99
C VAL A 190 23.54 -18.16 3.27
N CYS A 191 22.76 -17.87 4.30
CA CYS A 191 23.26 -17.28 5.55
C CYS A 191 24.01 -18.31 6.42
N CYS A 192 23.51 -19.54 6.57
CA CYS A 192 24.26 -20.52 7.37
C CYS A 192 25.51 -21.03 6.64
N ARG A 193 25.61 -20.98 5.30
CA ARG A 193 26.88 -21.21 4.60
C ARG A 193 27.86 -20.05 4.79
N TRP A 194 27.40 -18.80 4.73
CA TRP A 194 28.26 -17.65 4.99
C TRP A 194 28.78 -17.61 6.43
N CYS A 195 27.90 -17.83 7.42
CA CYS A 195 28.29 -17.97 8.82
C CYS A 195 29.22 -19.17 9.06
N ARG A 196 28.96 -20.33 8.42
CA ARG A 196 29.85 -21.50 8.48
C ARG A 196 31.21 -21.22 7.88
N TRP A 197 31.27 -20.57 6.71
CA TRP A 197 32.53 -20.21 6.06
C TRP A 197 33.34 -19.24 6.92
N ARG A 198 32.70 -18.17 7.43
CA ARG A 198 33.35 -17.21 8.33
C ARG A 198 33.86 -17.86 9.61
N ARG A 199 33.08 -18.79 10.19
CA ARG A 199 33.49 -19.55 11.37
C ARG A 199 34.66 -20.48 11.08
N ARG A 200 34.64 -21.25 9.99
CA ARG A 200 35.77 -22.11 9.57
C ARG A 200 37.05 -21.30 9.39
N VAL A 201 36.94 -20.12 8.78
CA VAL A 201 38.08 -19.20 8.63
C VAL A 201 38.58 -18.70 9.99
N SER A 202 37.69 -18.45 10.96
CA SER A 202 38.11 -18.05 12.33
C SER A 202 38.64 -19.20 13.20
N GLU A 203 38.17 -20.43 12.98
CA GLU A 203 38.55 -21.63 13.76
C GLU A 203 39.73 -22.39 13.14
N GLN A 204 40.24 -21.97 11.97
CA GLN A 204 41.47 -22.50 11.39
C GLN A 204 42.65 -22.24 12.35
N LYS A 205 42.96 -23.26 13.16
CA LYS A 205 44.18 -23.31 13.97
C LYS A 205 45.39 -23.30 13.03
N LYS A 206 46.37 -22.44 13.33
CA LYS A 206 47.58 -22.16 12.53
C LYS A 206 48.42 -23.40 12.12
N ASN A 207 48.20 -24.58 12.72
CA ASN A 207 49.06 -25.77 12.60
C ASN A 207 48.32 -27.12 12.36
N GLN A 208 47.07 -27.15 11.86
CA GLN A 208 46.40 -28.41 11.51
C GLN A 208 46.09 -28.48 10.01
N MET A 209 46.48 -29.59 9.36
CA MET A 209 46.15 -29.87 7.96
C MET A 209 44.63 -29.85 7.77
N PRO A 210 44.12 -29.16 6.74
CA PRO A 210 42.68 -29.06 6.51
C PRO A 210 42.15 -30.43 6.10
N GLU A 211 41.25 -30.99 6.90
CA GLU A 211 40.48 -32.15 6.49
C GLU A 211 39.54 -31.70 5.36
N SER A 212 39.82 -32.16 4.14
CA SER A 212 39.13 -31.77 2.91
C SER A 212 37.74 -32.41 2.81
N ARG A 213 36.83 -32.07 3.72
CA ARG A 213 35.40 -32.28 3.46
C ARG A 213 34.83 -31.06 2.73
N SER A 214 34.54 -31.27 1.46
CA SER A 214 33.81 -30.35 0.60
C SER A 214 32.51 -29.92 1.28
N LEU A 215 32.34 -28.61 1.49
CA LEU A 215 31.08 -27.98 1.93
C LEU A 215 29.87 -28.35 1.07
N TRP A 216 30.11 -28.88 -0.13
CA TRP A 216 29.07 -29.29 -1.06
C TRP A 216 28.47 -30.67 -0.72
N ASN A 217 29.17 -31.48 0.08
CA ASN A 217 28.76 -32.85 0.42
C ASN A 217 28.18 -32.98 1.84
N ASP A 218 27.98 -31.88 2.57
CA ASP A 218 27.29 -31.92 3.87
C ASP A 218 25.78 -32.11 3.65
N ASP A 219 25.20 -33.19 4.18
CA ASP A 219 23.76 -33.46 4.10
C ASP A 219 22.95 -32.38 4.82
N ILE A 220 22.10 -31.69 4.05
CA ILE A 220 21.35 -30.52 4.49
C ILE A 220 20.13 -30.98 5.30
N GLY A 221 20.08 -30.55 6.56
CA GLY A 221 18.95 -30.79 7.48
C GLY A 221 19.24 -31.74 8.64
N PHE A 222 20.31 -32.53 8.55
CA PHE A 222 20.79 -33.42 9.62
C PHE A 222 22.05 -32.87 10.33
N GLU A 223 22.25 -31.56 10.27
CA GLU A 223 23.39 -30.90 10.88
C GLU A 223 23.22 -30.87 12.42
N VAL A 224 24.05 -31.65 13.14
CA VAL A 224 24.04 -31.76 14.62
C VAL A 224 24.06 -30.39 15.34
N TYR A 225 24.64 -29.37 14.70
CA TYR A 225 24.83 -28.04 15.27
C TYR A 225 23.77 -26.99 14.86
N MET A 226 22.98 -27.23 13.79
CA MET A 226 21.97 -26.27 13.33
C MET A 226 20.87 -26.94 12.47
N PRO A 227 19.85 -27.58 13.09
CA PRO A 227 18.76 -28.19 12.35
C PRO A 227 17.92 -27.11 11.65
N THR A 228 17.70 -27.25 10.33
CA THR A 228 16.89 -26.33 9.52
C THR A 228 15.45 -26.18 10.01
N GLN A 229 14.93 -27.17 10.74
CA GLN A 229 13.60 -27.16 11.36
C GLN A 229 13.41 -26.12 12.50
N ARG A 230 14.47 -25.44 12.97
CA ARG A 230 14.39 -24.48 14.09
C ARG A 230 15.10 -23.15 13.83
N VAL A 231 15.23 -22.76 12.56
CA VAL A 231 15.90 -21.49 12.22
C VAL A 231 14.91 -20.34 12.30
N ASN A 232 14.91 -19.64 13.44
CA ASN A 232 14.19 -18.38 13.59
C ASN A 232 14.91 -17.29 12.79
N VAL A 233 14.31 -16.86 11.68
CA VAL A 233 14.86 -15.77 10.87
C VAL A 233 14.75 -14.44 11.64
N PRO A 234 15.84 -13.67 11.79
CA PRO A 234 15.80 -12.39 12.47
C PRO A 234 14.84 -11.42 11.77
N ILE A 235 14.13 -10.60 12.55
CA ILE A 235 13.19 -9.58 12.03
C ILE A 235 13.87 -8.68 11.00
N VAL A 236 15.15 -8.34 11.21
CA VAL A 236 15.92 -7.52 10.28
C VAL A 236 16.02 -8.15 8.89
N VAL A 237 16.24 -9.46 8.80
CA VAL A 237 16.33 -10.17 7.52
C VAL A 237 14.98 -10.13 6.81
N ASN A 238 13.87 -10.32 7.53
CA ASN A 238 12.54 -10.21 6.98
C ASN A 238 12.25 -8.79 6.45
N LEU A 239 12.62 -7.74 7.19
CA LEU A 239 12.48 -6.36 6.75
C LEU A 239 13.32 -6.07 5.50
N CYS A 240 14.53 -6.61 5.41
CA CYS A 240 15.36 -6.49 4.20
C CYS A 240 14.71 -7.17 2.98
N VAL A 241 14.10 -8.35 3.16
CA VAL A 241 13.38 -9.05 2.09
C VAL A 241 12.19 -8.22 1.60
N ILE A 242 11.40 -7.65 2.52
CA ILE A 242 10.31 -6.74 2.16
C ILE A 242 10.86 -5.53 1.40
N ALA A 243 11.93 -4.89 1.88
CA ALA A 243 12.50 -3.73 1.23
C ALA A 243 12.96 -4.05 -0.21
N VAL A 244 13.61 -5.19 -0.42
CA VAL A 244 14.01 -5.65 -1.77
C VAL A 244 12.77 -5.92 -2.64
N TYR A 245 11.75 -6.56 -2.09
CA TYR A 245 10.48 -6.81 -2.79
C TYR A 245 9.80 -5.51 -3.24
N LEU A 246 9.75 -4.50 -2.37
CA LEU A 246 9.20 -3.18 -2.69
C LEU A 246 9.98 -2.47 -3.79
N MET A 247 11.32 -2.57 -3.78
CA MET A 247 12.17 -1.98 -4.82
C MET A 247 11.99 -2.68 -6.17
N ILE A 248 11.86 -4.01 -6.18
CA ILE A 248 11.60 -4.79 -7.40
C ILE A 248 10.24 -4.40 -7.98
N GLY A 249 9.19 -4.39 -7.15
CA GLY A 249 7.86 -3.97 -7.57
C GLY A 249 7.84 -2.51 -8.06
N GLY A 250 8.52 -1.60 -7.35
CA GLY A 250 8.63 -0.20 -7.74
C GLY A 250 9.33 -0.02 -9.09
N GLY A 251 10.39 -0.78 -9.36
CA GLY A 251 11.04 -0.77 -10.68
C GLY A 251 10.14 -1.31 -11.80
N LEU A 252 9.38 -2.37 -11.51
CA LEU A 252 8.46 -2.99 -12.47
C LEU A 252 7.30 -2.06 -12.85
N PHE A 253 6.56 -1.56 -11.85
CA PHE A 253 5.42 -0.67 -12.07
C PHE A 253 5.84 0.72 -12.52
N GLY A 254 6.99 1.23 -12.06
CA GLY A 254 7.55 2.48 -12.57
C GLY A 254 7.83 2.41 -14.07
N TRP A 255 8.36 1.28 -14.56
CA TRP A 255 8.58 1.09 -15.99
C TRP A 255 7.29 0.86 -16.78
N TRP A 256 6.34 0.09 -16.25
CA TRP A 256 5.10 -0.24 -16.96
C TRP A 256 4.10 0.91 -17.04
N GLU A 257 3.95 1.67 -15.97
CA GLU A 257 2.96 2.76 -15.88
C GLU A 257 3.57 4.15 -16.09
N GLY A 258 4.89 4.24 -16.29
CA GLY A 258 5.61 5.50 -16.48
C GLY A 258 5.70 6.34 -15.20
N TRP A 259 5.58 5.70 -14.03
CA TRP A 259 5.67 6.38 -12.73
C TRP A 259 7.13 6.60 -12.32
N ASP A 260 7.37 7.65 -11.53
CA ASP A 260 8.67 7.81 -10.88
C ASP A 260 8.88 6.71 -9.84
N LEU A 261 10.15 6.39 -9.55
CA LEU A 261 10.51 5.27 -8.68
C LEU A 261 9.92 5.41 -7.26
N ILE A 262 9.85 6.63 -6.73
CA ILE A 262 9.36 6.87 -5.36
C ILE A 262 7.85 6.62 -5.32
N SER A 263 7.11 7.17 -6.27
CA SER A 263 5.67 6.94 -6.41
C SER A 263 5.35 5.46 -6.66
N ALA A 264 6.14 4.77 -7.48
CA ALA A 264 5.95 3.33 -7.72
C ALA A 264 6.24 2.49 -6.46
N VAL A 265 7.28 2.81 -5.69
CA VAL A 265 7.57 2.16 -4.40
C VAL A 265 6.49 2.49 -3.35
N TYR A 266 5.95 3.71 -3.35
CA TYR A 266 4.82 4.09 -2.52
C TYR A 266 3.58 3.27 -2.85
N PHE A 267 3.28 3.08 -4.14
CA PHE A 267 2.18 2.23 -4.59
C PHE A 267 2.36 0.79 -4.08
N THR A 268 3.52 0.17 -4.33
CA THR A 268 3.75 -1.22 -3.90
C THR A 268 3.70 -1.36 -2.39
N PHE A 269 4.17 -0.36 -1.63
CA PHE A 269 4.08 -0.37 -0.18
C PHE A 269 2.62 -0.32 0.30
N ILE A 270 1.82 0.62 -0.20
CA ILE A 270 0.40 0.79 0.19
C ILE A 270 -0.45 -0.42 -0.17
N THR A 271 -0.14 -1.08 -1.29
CA THR A 271 -0.76 -2.32 -1.71
C THR A 271 -0.36 -3.47 -0.78
N LEU A 272 0.93 -3.61 -0.47
CA LEU A 272 1.46 -4.63 0.45
C LEU A 272 0.87 -4.52 1.85
N VAL A 273 0.78 -3.31 2.41
CA VAL A 273 0.21 -3.09 3.76
C VAL A 273 -1.31 -2.95 3.73
N THR A 274 -1.92 -3.04 2.54
CA THR A 274 -3.38 -3.14 2.35
C THR A 274 -4.15 -1.90 2.77
N ILE A 275 -3.48 -0.74 2.73
CA ILE A 275 -4.10 0.56 2.91
C ILE A 275 -4.97 0.91 1.69
N GLY A 276 -4.43 0.67 0.48
CA GLY A 276 -5.17 0.81 -0.77
C GLY A 276 -5.83 2.17 -1.01
N PHE A 277 -5.10 3.29 -0.93
CA PHE A 277 -5.70 4.62 -1.15
C PHE A 277 -6.32 4.81 -2.54
N GLY A 278 -5.84 4.07 -3.55
CA GLY A 278 -6.36 4.13 -4.93
C GLY A 278 -6.07 5.43 -5.67
N ASP A 279 -5.17 6.25 -5.14
CA ASP A 279 -4.59 7.42 -5.79
C ASP A 279 -3.69 7.02 -6.97
N MET A 280 -3.06 5.85 -6.91
CA MET A 280 -2.34 5.22 -8.01
C MET A 280 -2.77 3.77 -8.17
N VAL A 281 -3.12 3.39 -9.41
CA VAL A 281 -3.54 2.03 -9.76
C VAL A 281 -3.05 1.72 -11.18
N PRO A 282 -2.46 0.54 -11.43
CA PRO A 282 -2.04 0.16 -12.77
C PRO A 282 -3.25 0.00 -13.68
N GLY A 283 -3.17 0.54 -14.89
CA GLY A 283 -4.32 0.60 -15.79
C GLY A 283 -3.96 1.00 -17.21
N ASN A 284 -3.06 1.97 -17.38
CA ASN A 284 -2.65 2.45 -18.69
C ASN A 284 -1.94 1.34 -19.47
N SER A 285 -1.11 0.55 -18.78
CA SER A 285 -0.34 -0.53 -19.40
C SER A 285 -1.17 -1.73 -19.87
N PHE A 286 -2.45 -1.83 -19.45
CA PHE A 286 -3.37 -2.90 -19.84
C PHE A 286 -4.19 -2.57 -21.09
N LEU A 287 -4.30 -1.28 -21.43
CA LEU A 287 -5.17 -0.79 -22.51
C LEU A 287 -4.40 -0.52 -23.81
N ASP A 288 -3.07 -0.52 -23.79
CA ASP A 288 -2.25 -0.39 -25.00
C ASP A 288 -2.48 -1.58 -25.95
N ALA A 289 -3.16 -1.28 -27.06
CA ALA A 289 -3.72 -2.24 -28.02
C ALA A 289 -2.69 -2.90 -28.97
N THR A 290 -1.39 -2.65 -28.78
CA THR A 290 -0.37 -3.11 -29.74
C THR A 290 0.00 -4.59 -29.54
N ASP A 291 -0.07 -5.12 -28.31
CA ASP A 291 0.29 -6.51 -28.00
C ASP A 291 -0.62 -7.13 -26.93
N GLY A 292 -1.76 -7.71 -27.34
CA GLY A 292 -2.76 -8.29 -26.43
C GLY A 292 -2.23 -9.40 -25.48
N ILE A 293 -1.13 -10.07 -25.85
CA ILE A 293 -0.46 -11.06 -24.99
C ILE A 293 0.35 -10.37 -23.89
N ALA A 294 1.04 -9.27 -24.23
CA ALA A 294 1.86 -8.54 -23.27
C ALA A 294 1.00 -7.87 -22.20
N SER A 295 -0.13 -7.27 -22.59
CA SER A 295 -1.09 -6.70 -21.64
C SER A 295 -1.70 -7.77 -20.72
N ALA A 296 -2.04 -8.95 -21.25
CA ALA A 296 -2.51 -10.07 -20.45
C ALA A 296 -1.44 -10.59 -19.46
N LEU A 297 -0.17 -10.65 -19.86
CA LEU A 297 0.94 -11.01 -18.97
C LEU A 297 1.17 -9.97 -17.87
N LYS A 298 1.12 -8.67 -18.19
CA LYS A 298 1.22 -7.59 -17.19
C LYS A 298 0.06 -7.64 -16.18
N MET A 299 -1.16 -7.90 -16.66
CA MET A 299 -2.34 -8.07 -15.80
C MET A 299 -2.18 -9.28 -14.87
N LEU A 300 -1.77 -10.43 -15.41
CA LEU A 300 -1.54 -11.64 -14.62
C LEU A 300 -0.42 -11.42 -13.59
N ALA A 301 0.67 -10.76 -13.98
CA ALA A 301 1.75 -10.40 -13.06
C ALA A 301 1.27 -9.46 -11.95
N THR A 302 0.41 -8.48 -12.26
CA THR A 302 -0.17 -7.56 -11.27
C THR A 302 -1.08 -8.30 -10.28
N VAL A 303 -1.91 -9.22 -10.77
CA VAL A 303 -2.76 -10.08 -9.94
C VAL A 303 -1.90 -10.97 -9.03
N LEU A 304 -0.88 -11.63 -9.58
CA LEU A 304 0.04 -12.45 -8.80
C LEU A 304 0.80 -11.63 -7.76
N PHE A 305 1.20 -10.39 -8.09
CA PHE A 305 1.83 -9.48 -7.16
C PHE A 305 0.90 -9.15 -5.98
N CYS A 306 -0.35 -8.78 -6.24
CA CYS A 306 -1.35 -8.51 -5.19
C CYS A 306 -1.65 -9.75 -4.33
N LEU A 307 -1.63 -10.96 -4.91
CA LEU A 307 -1.78 -12.21 -4.15
C LEU A 307 -0.56 -12.51 -3.29
N PHE A 308 0.64 -12.18 -3.80
CA PHE A 308 1.88 -12.33 -3.05
C PHE A 308 1.99 -11.34 -1.89
N ASP A 309 1.49 -10.11 -2.05
CA ASP A 309 1.35 -9.14 -0.96
C ASP A 309 0.57 -9.73 0.22
N ARG A 310 -0.56 -10.38 -0.07
CA ARG A 310 -1.39 -11.03 0.93
C ARG A 310 -0.72 -12.21 1.61
N LEU A 311 0.06 -12.95 0.84
CA LEU A 311 0.85 -14.04 1.38
C LEU A 311 1.90 -13.55 2.38
N LEU A 312 2.63 -12.48 2.02
CA LEU A 312 3.62 -11.86 2.87
C LEU A 312 2.98 -11.39 4.18
N GLU A 313 1.88 -10.63 4.11
CA GLU A 313 1.11 -10.17 5.26
C GLU A 313 0.65 -11.33 6.18
N SER A 314 0.04 -12.36 5.61
CA SER A 314 -0.49 -13.53 6.33
C SER A 314 0.60 -14.27 7.14
N ARG A 315 1.82 -14.37 6.63
CA ARG A 315 2.92 -15.02 7.37
C ARG A 315 3.52 -14.13 8.44
N TYR A 316 3.50 -12.80 8.30
CA TYR A 316 3.97 -11.91 9.37
C TYR A 316 3.07 -11.95 10.60
N SER A 317 1.76 -12.12 10.41
CA SER A 317 0.85 -12.34 11.54
C SER A 317 1.11 -13.71 12.20
N LEU A 318 1.43 -14.74 11.42
CA LEU A 318 1.75 -16.09 11.93
C LEU A 318 3.15 -16.22 12.57
N PHE A 319 4.14 -15.42 12.14
CA PHE A 319 5.48 -15.38 12.76
C PHE A 319 5.44 -14.81 14.20
N LYS A 320 4.30 -14.27 14.63
CA LYS A 320 3.95 -14.08 16.04
C LYS A 320 2.89 -15.10 16.45
N LEU A 321 3.33 -16.29 16.83
CA LEU A 321 3.02 -16.90 18.12
C LEU A 321 3.97 -18.09 18.25
N PRO A 322 4.95 -18.08 19.17
CA PRO A 322 5.44 -19.34 19.67
C PRO A 322 4.22 -20.02 20.28
N GLU A 323 3.71 -21.08 19.65
CA GLU A 323 2.92 -22.06 20.37
C GLU A 323 3.75 -22.42 21.59
N ARG A 324 3.36 -21.90 22.75
CA ARG A 324 3.73 -22.53 24.02
C ARG A 324 3.16 -23.94 23.89
N GLN A 325 4.01 -24.88 23.48
CA GLN A 325 3.81 -26.28 23.75
C GLN A 325 3.59 -26.37 25.27
N MET A 326 2.33 -26.39 25.68
CA MET A 326 1.99 -26.65 27.06
C MET A 326 2.43 -28.07 27.33
N ALA A 327 3.45 -28.15 28.18
CA ALA A 327 3.91 -29.36 28.80
C ALA A 327 2.71 -30.08 29.46
N GLN A 328 2.22 -31.12 28.82
CA GLN A 328 1.66 -32.28 29.51
C GLN A 328 2.58 -33.46 29.24
N LYS A 329 3.70 -33.52 29.98
CA LYS A 329 4.27 -34.82 30.32
C LYS A 329 3.35 -35.39 31.41
N PRO A 330 2.76 -36.58 31.23
CA PRO A 330 2.22 -37.29 32.37
C PRO A 330 3.39 -37.60 33.30
N ILE A 331 3.30 -37.11 34.54
CA ILE A 331 4.18 -37.53 35.61
C ILE A 331 3.80 -38.97 35.89
N LEU A 332 4.61 -39.91 35.41
CA LEU A 332 4.73 -41.23 36.02
C LEU A 332 5.37 -41.02 37.39
N GLY A 333 4.66 -41.43 38.43
CA GLY A 333 5.05 -41.35 39.84
C GLY A 333 3.88 -41.74 40.70
#